data_AF-A0A2H6LGH1-F1
#
_entry.id   AF-A0A2H6LGH1-F1
#
_cell.length_a   1.000
_cell.length_b   1.000
_cell.length_c   1.000
_cell.angle_alpha   90.00
_cell.angle_beta   90.00
_cell.angle_gamma   90.00
#
_symmetry.space_group_name_H-M   'P 1'
#
loop_
_entity.id
_entity.type
_entity.pdbx_description
1 polymer ?
#
loop_
_entity_poly.entity_id
_entity_poly.type
_entity_poly.pdbx_seq_one_letter_code
_entity_poly.pdbx_strand_id
1 'polypeptide(L)'
;MLVEVRQAGEEVGFLVHIETQSYAEREARSLVLRLLSRKVGELPEEVRSQIDVLSLHQLEALGEALLDFSNLSNLTDWLKQNRSIQQ
;
A
#
# COMPACT_ATOMS: atom_id res chain seq x y z
N MET A 1 -16.24 -10.71 -8.95
CA MET A 1 -16.98 -11.59 -9.87
C MET A 1 -17.29 -12.87 -9.10
N LEU A 2 -18.59 -13.19 -8.92
CA LEU A 2 -19.00 -14.46 -8.31
C LEU A 2 -18.77 -15.57 -9.35
N VAL A 3 -17.94 -16.55 -9.01
CA VAL A 3 -17.86 -17.78 -9.79
C VAL A 3 -18.56 -18.85 -8.97
N GLU A 4 -19.81 -19.14 -9.35
CA GLU A 4 -20.58 -20.21 -8.76
C GLU A 4 -20.08 -21.55 -9.29
N VAL A 5 -19.24 -22.23 -8.52
CA VAL A 5 -18.89 -23.63 -8.84
C VAL A 5 -20.00 -24.52 -8.28
N ARG A 6 -20.92 -24.93 -9.16
CA ARG A 6 -21.96 -25.92 -8.83
C ARG A 6 -21.33 -27.31 -8.76
N GLN A 7 -20.99 -27.78 -7.57
CA GLN A 7 -20.84 -29.22 -7.32
C GLN A 7 -22.08 -29.74 -6.59
N ALA A 8 -22.57 -30.87 -7.06
CA ALA A 8 -23.86 -31.43 -6.71
C ALA A 8 -23.98 -31.73 -5.21
N GLY A 9 -25.02 -31.20 -4.57
CA GLY A 9 -25.65 -31.83 -3.41
C GLY A 9 -25.62 -31.06 -2.09
N GLU A 10 -24.64 -30.20 -1.83
CA GLU A 10 -24.61 -29.42 -0.58
C GLU A 10 -24.18 -27.98 -0.85
N GLU A 11 -25.06 -27.04 -0.52
CA GLU A 11 -24.80 -25.60 -0.54
C GLU A 11 -23.77 -25.21 0.53
N VAL A 12 -22.50 -25.50 0.27
CA VAL A 12 -21.40 -24.91 1.03
C VAL A 12 -20.87 -23.76 0.19
N GLY A 13 -21.49 -22.59 0.35
CA GLY A 13 -20.97 -21.33 -0.18
C GLY A 13 -19.64 -21.01 0.49
N PHE A 14 -18.53 -21.48 -0.07
CA PHE A 14 -17.20 -21.16 0.43
C PHE A 14 -16.87 -19.73 -0.02
N LEU A 15 -16.96 -18.79 0.91
CA LEU A 15 -16.63 -17.38 0.75
C LEU A 15 -15.15 -17.20 0.42
N VAL A 16 -14.78 -17.25 -0.86
CA VAL A 16 -13.48 -16.73 -1.31
C VAL A 16 -13.66 -15.24 -1.63
N HIS A 17 -13.74 -14.41 -0.58
CA HIS A 17 -13.85 -12.96 -0.72
C HIS A 17 -12.52 -12.20 -0.49
N ILE A 18 -11.39 -12.86 -0.23
CA ILE A 18 -10.24 -12.15 0.36
C ILE A 18 -9.03 -12.02 -0.60
N GLU A 19 -9.02 -12.67 -1.76
CA GLU A 19 -7.77 -12.73 -2.54
C GLU A 19 -7.56 -11.54 -3.48
N THR A 20 -8.60 -10.91 -4.04
CA THR A 20 -8.38 -9.87 -5.06
C THR A 20 -7.99 -8.50 -4.50
N GLN A 21 -8.46 -8.14 -3.31
CA GLN A 21 -8.12 -6.84 -2.70
C GLN A 21 -6.63 -6.77 -2.34
N SER A 22 -6.06 -7.87 -1.85
CA SER A 22 -4.66 -7.94 -1.41
C SER A 22 -3.65 -7.71 -2.53
N TYR A 23 -3.97 -8.05 -3.79
CA TYR A 23 -3.04 -7.85 -4.92
C TYR A 23 -2.96 -6.39 -5.33
N ALA A 24 -4.10 -5.68 -5.38
CA ALA A 24 -4.12 -4.27 -5.77
C ALA A 24 -3.36 -3.39 -4.76
N GLU A 25 -3.50 -3.68 -3.46
CA GLU A 25 -2.78 -2.96 -2.40
C GLU A 25 -1.28 -3.22 -2.44
N ARG A 26 -0.86 -4.47 -2.68
CA ARG A 26 0.56 -4.82 -2.87
C ARG A 26 1.16 -4.16 -4.10
N GLU A 27 0.43 -4.13 -5.21
CA GLU A 27 0.85 -3.45 -6.44
C GLU A 27 1.00 -1.94 -6.22
N ALA A 28 0.03 -1.30 -5.57
CA ALA A 28 0.09 0.12 -5.24
C ALA A 28 1.31 0.44 -4.35
N ARG A 29 1.54 -0.37 -3.30
CA ARG A 29 2.71 -0.21 -2.42
C ARG A 29 4.02 -0.39 -3.17
N SER A 30 4.13 -1.42 -4.01
CA SER A 30 5.31 -1.69 -4.82
C SER A 30 5.59 -0.54 -5.81
N LEU A 31 4.54 0.04 -6.39
CA LEU A 31 4.66 1.23 -7.24
C LEU A 31 5.22 2.42 -6.46
N VAL A 32 4.63 2.73 -5.30
CA VAL A 32 5.07 3.85 -4.45
C VAL A 32 6.52 3.68 -4.02
N LEU A 33 6.94 2.49 -3.59
CA LEU A 33 8.33 2.20 -3.22
C LEU A 33 9.31 2.39 -4.39
N ARG A 34 8.94 1.98 -5.60
CA ARG A 34 9.75 2.20 -6.81
C ARG A 34 9.83 3.66 -7.23
N LEU A 35 8.75 4.42 -7.07
CA LEU A 35 8.74 5.85 -7.37
C LEU A 35 9.61 6.61 -6.36
N LEU A 36 9.48 6.28 -5.08
CA LEU A 36 10.30 6.85 -4.02
C LEU A 36 11.77 6.56 -4.24
N SER A 37 12.14 5.31 -4.57
CA SER A 37 13.54 4.98 -4.82
C SER A 37 14.15 5.70 -6.03
N ARG A 38 13.32 6.08 -7.01
CA ARG A 38 13.74 6.90 -8.16
C ARG A 38 13.82 8.40 -7.85
N LYS A 39 12.94 8.90 -6.98
CA LYS A 39 12.85 10.33 -6.63
C LYS A 39 13.88 10.74 -5.59
N VAL A 40 14.00 9.98 -4.51
CA VAL A 40 14.87 10.32 -3.36
C VAL A 40 16.13 9.46 -3.26
N GLY A 41 16.29 8.47 -4.16
CA GLY A 41 17.42 7.55 -4.17
C GLY A 41 17.21 6.33 -3.28
N GLU A 42 18.30 5.74 -2.78
CA GLU A 42 18.21 4.52 -1.97
C GLU A 42 17.40 4.77 -0.68
N LEU A 43 16.32 4.00 -0.53
CA LEU A 43 15.47 4.05 0.66
C LEU A 43 16.07 3.20 1.78
N PRO A 44 16.34 3.77 2.97
CA PRO A 44 16.73 3.02 4.14
C PRO A 44 15.67 1.98 4.52
N GLU A 45 16.11 0.87 5.13
CA GLU A 45 15.22 -0.20 5.57
C GLU A 45 14.15 0.30 6.56
N GLU A 46 14.50 1.24 7.44
CA GLU A 46 13.57 1.87 8.38
C GLU A 46 12.43 2.61 7.68
N VAL A 47 12.72 3.28 6.54
CA VAL A 47 11.72 3.97 5.73
C VAL A 47 10.81 2.97 5.03
N ARG A 48 11.38 1.88 4.50
CA ARG A 48 10.59 0.81 3.86
C ARG A 48 9.62 0.15 4.84
N SER A 49 10.08 -0.15 6.05
CA SER A 49 9.23 -0.71 7.11
C SER A 49 8.12 0.25 7.52
N GLN A 50 8.38 1.56 7.54
CA GLN A 50 7.35 2.56 7.79
C GLN A 50 6.30 2.63 6.68
N ILE A 51 6.71 2.49 5.42
CA ILE A 51 5.79 2.47 4.28
C ILE A 51 4.96 1.17 4.25
N ASP A 52 5.53 0.06 4.72
CA ASP A 52 4.85 -1.24 4.76
C ASP A 52 3.69 -1.29 5.77
N VAL A 53 3.71 -0.44 6.79
CA VAL A 53 2.62 -0.31 7.76
C VAL A 53 1.59 0.76 7.38
N LEU A 54 1.76 1.47 6.27
CA LEU A 54 0.79 2.47 5.81
C LEU A 54 -0.46 1.80 5.24
N SER A 55 -1.60 2.40 5.56
CA SER A 55 -2.90 2.08 4.96
C SER A 55 -2.96 2.51 3.49
N LEU A 56 -3.88 1.92 2.72
CA LEU A 56 -4.08 2.26 1.30
C LEU A 56 -4.26 3.77 1.07
N HIS A 57 -5.10 4.42 1.89
CA HIS A 57 -5.34 5.87 1.80
C HIS A 57 -4.05 6.69 2.05
N GLN A 58 -3.19 6.24 2.96
CA GLN A 58 -1.89 6.88 3.19
C GLN A 58 -0.93 6.64 2.02
N LEU A 59 -0.97 5.46 1.38
CA LEU A 59 -0.18 5.19 0.19
C LEU A 59 -0.60 6.06 -1.00
N GLU A 60 -1.90 6.30 -1.18
CA GLU A 60 -2.42 7.21 -2.20
C GLU A 60 -1.95 8.65 -1.94
N ALA A 61 -2.13 9.14 -0.70
CA ALA A 61 -1.65 10.47 -0.31
C ALA A 61 -0.12 10.62 -0.42
N LEU A 62 0.63 9.55 -0.14
CA LEU A 62 2.08 9.50 -0.34
C LEU A 62 2.47 9.56 -1.82
N GLY A 63 1.66 8.95 -2.70
CA GLY A 63 1.84 9.01 -4.15
C GLY A 63 1.67 10.43 -4.71
N GLU A 64 0.71 11.19 -4.19
CA GLU A 64 0.53 12.61 -4.53
C GLU A 64 1.67 13.47 -3.98
N ALA A 65 1.97 13.33 -2.68
CA ALA A 65 3.04 14.10 -2.02
C ALA A 65 4.44 13.80 -2.58
N LEU A 66 4.66 12.61 -3.14
CA LEU A 66 5.90 12.24 -3.84
C LEU A 66 6.24 13.20 -4.99
N LEU A 67 5.25 13.79 -5.64
CA LEU A 67 5.49 14.75 -6.72
C LEU A 67 6.23 16.00 -6.22
N ASP A 68 5.95 16.43 -4.99
CA ASP A 68 6.56 17.57 -4.30
C ASP A 68 7.88 17.22 -3.59
N PHE A 69 8.21 15.94 -3.43
CA PHE A 69 9.44 15.54 -2.75
C PHE A 69 10.67 15.86 -3.62
N SER A 70 11.60 16.58 -3.00
CA SER A 70 12.90 16.94 -3.60
C SER A 70 14.05 16.13 -2.99
N ASN A 71 13.88 15.60 -1.78
CA ASN A 71 14.91 14.85 -1.07
C ASN A 71 14.31 13.87 -0.03
N LEU A 72 15.16 13.02 0.55
CA LEU A 72 14.79 12.04 1.56
C LEU A 72 14.23 12.68 2.86
N SER A 73 14.64 13.91 3.18
CA SER A 73 14.11 14.63 4.36
C SER A 73 12.62 14.88 4.22
N ASN A 74 12.16 15.31 3.03
CA ASN A 74 10.72 15.53 2.79
C ASN A 74 9.89 14.26 3.04
N LEU A 75 10.39 13.10 2.59
CA LEU A 75 9.76 11.81 2.85
C LEU A 75 9.71 11.49 4.34
N THR A 76 10.83 11.70 5.04
CA THR A 76 10.93 11.38 6.47
C THR A 76 10.01 12.28 7.31
N ASP A 77 9.92 13.56 6.96
CA ASP A 77 9.05 14.53 7.61
C ASP A 77 7.57 14.23 7.34
N TRP A 78 7.24 13.80 6.11
CA TRP A 78 5.89 13.37 5.77
C TRP A 78 5.49 12.12 6.57
N LEU A 79 6.37 11.11 6.66
CA LEU A 79 6.11 9.88 7.42
C LEU A 79 5.88 10.17 8.90
N LYS A 80 6.67 11.08 9.50
CA LYS A 80 6.47 11.52 10.89
C LYS A 80 5.11 12.17 11.11
N GLN A 81 4.70 13.08 10.21
CA GLN A 81 3.42 13.79 10.33
C GLN A 81 2.22 12.85 10.15
N ASN A 82 2.31 11.91 9.21
CA ASN A 82 1.21 10.99 8.90
C ASN A 82 1.11 9.81 9.87
N ARG A 83 2.10 9.63 10.76
CA ARG A 83 2.05 8.67 11.89
C ARG A 83 1.20 9.17 13.05
N SER A 84 0.98 10.49 13.16
CA SER A 84 0.29 11.13 14.29
C SER A 84 -1.22 11.31 14.09
N ILE A 85 -1.75 11.10 12.88
CA ILE A 85 -3.17 11.38 12.53
C ILE A 85 -4.10 10.20 12.89
N GLN A 86 -3.70 9.33 13.84
CA GLN A 86 -4.47 8.14 14.25
C GLN A 86 -4.46 7.89 15.78
N GLN A 87 -4.24 8.92 16.60
CA GLN A 87 -4.61 8.86 18.04
C GLN A 87 -5.89 9.64 18.29
#